data_AF-A0A1Y2JQM0-F1
#
_entry.id   AF-A0A1Y2JQM0-F1
#
_cell.length_a   1.000
_cell.length_b   1.000
_cell.length_c   1.000
_cell.angle_alpha   90.00
_cell.angle_beta   90.00
_cell.angle_gamma   90.00
#
_symmetry.space_group_name_H-M   'P 1'
#
loop_
_entity.id
_entity.type
_entity.pdbx_description
1 polymer ?
#
loop_
_entity_poly.entity_id
_entity_poly.type
_entity_poly.pdbx_seq_one_letter_code
_entity_poly.pdbx_strand_id
1 'polypeptide(L)'
;MSFQLSILKILAGQPDGRGNLELIKLHLAVFYTSGPEWTLRMKRLAELAPDLDAFSQGLITRERGAWTITNQGRDFLAKLEEAALGATPAIRPPDPAEPVEVEQASPIAPPAAASLPKVLERSHGRPQGKHRKNHRKRSA
;
A
#
# COMPACT_ATOMS: atom_id res chain seq x y z
N MET A 1 -2.14 17.85 9.56
CA MET A 1 -2.81 17.04 8.51
C MET A 1 -4.24 17.56 8.37
N SER A 2 -4.74 17.80 7.16
CA SER A 2 -6.13 18.26 6.94
C SER A 2 -7.08 17.07 6.76
N PHE A 3 -8.12 17.00 7.59
CA PHE A 3 -9.15 15.95 7.53
C PHE A 3 -10.00 16.05 6.26
N GLN A 4 -10.44 17.26 5.91
CA GLN A 4 -11.28 17.51 4.73
C GLN A 4 -10.58 17.09 3.43
N LEU A 5 -9.29 17.42 3.31
CA LEU A 5 -8.47 17.01 2.18
C LEU A 5 -8.32 15.50 2.11
N SER A 6 -8.20 14.82 3.25
CA SER A 6 -8.11 13.36 3.32
C SER A 6 -9.37 12.69 2.79
N ILE A 7 -10.54 13.22 3.17
CA ILE A 7 -11.82 12.75 2.63
C ILE A 7 -11.90 13.01 1.13
N LEU A 8 -11.54 14.22 0.68
CA LEU A 8 -11.53 14.57 -0.74
C LEU A 8 -10.68 13.58 -1.55
N LYS A 9 -9.50 13.23 -1.03
CA LYS A 9 -8.60 12.28 -1.67
C LYS A 9 -9.13 10.84 -1.67
N ILE A 10 -9.75 10.39 -0.57
CA ILE A 10 -10.40 9.08 -0.48
C ILE A 10 -11.51 8.96 -1.52
N LEU A 11 -12.39 9.97 -1.58
CA LEU A 11 -13.52 9.99 -2.52
C LEU A 11 -13.04 10.02 -3.97
N ALA A 12 -12.00 10.79 -4.29
CA ALA A 12 -11.40 10.81 -5.62
C ALA A 12 -10.82 9.45 -6.07
N GLY A 13 -10.41 8.60 -5.11
CA GLY A 13 -9.93 7.24 -5.38
C GLY A 13 -11.04 6.21 -5.54
N GLN A 14 -12.31 6.57 -5.28
CA GLN A 14 -13.44 5.66 -5.49
C GLN A 14 -13.89 5.70 -6.96
N PRO A 15 -14.27 4.56 -7.56
CA PRO A 15 -14.69 4.51 -8.96
C PRO A 15 -15.86 5.46 -9.26
N ASP A 16 -16.83 5.56 -8.33
CA ASP A 16 -17.99 6.44 -8.48
C ASP A 16 -17.76 7.85 -7.90
N GLY A 17 -16.61 8.12 -7.29
CA GLY A 17 -16.40 9.34 -6.51
C GLY A 17 -17.22 9.40 -5.21
N ARG A 18 -17.78 8.27 -4.76
CA ARG A 18 -18.72 8.18 -3.64
C ARG A 18 -18.18 7.32 -2.53
N GLY A 19 -18.48 7.69 -1.29
CA GLY A 19 -18.11 6.92 -0.11
C GLY A 19 -19.11 7.12 1.03
N ASN A 20 -19.39 6.05 1.76
CA ASN A 20 -20.10 6.15 3.02
C ASN A 20 -19.11 6.36 4.18
N LEU A 21 -19.64 6.64 5.37
CA LEU A 21 -18.81 6.91 6.54
C LEU A 21 -17.90 5.72 6.91
N GLU A 22 -18.38 4.49 6.77
CA GLU A 22 -17.63 3.28 7.12
C GLU A 22 -16.43 3.06 6.19
N LEU A 23 -16.60 3.29 4.88
CA LEU A 23 -15.54 3.27 3.89
C LEU A 23 -14.46 4.32 4.21
N ILE A 24 -14.89 5.55 4.55
CA ILE A 24 -13.98 6.65 4.90
C ILE A 24 -13.17 6.26 6.15
N LYS A 25 -13.84 5.77 7.21
CA LYS A 25 -13.17 5.30 8.43
C LYS A 25 -12.16 4.20 8.15
N LEU A 26 -12.53 3.21 7.33
CA LEU A 26 -11.65 2.10 6.99
C LEU A 26 -10.38 2.58 6.29
N HIS A 27 -10.51 3.47 5.29
CA HIS A 27 -9.36 4.03 4.59
C HIS A 27 -8.46 4.84 5.53
N LEU A 28 -9.06 5.67 6.38
CA LEU A 28 -8.30 6.43 7.38
C LEU A 28 -7.54 5.51 8.33
N ALA A 29 -8.16 4.45 8.83
CA ALA A 29 -7.51 3.48 9.70
C ALA A 29 -6.30 2.82 9.02
N VAL A 30 -6.42 2.44 7.75
CA VAL A 30 -5.29 1.90 6.97
C VAL A 30 -4.19 2.95 6.83
N PHE A 31 -4.53 4.18 6.47
CA PHE A 31 -3.54 5.23 6.27
C PHE A 31 -2.77 5.59 7.54
N TYR A 32 -3.44 5.62 8.69
CA TYR A 32 -2.78 5.90 9.96
C TYR A 32 -1.91 4.74 10.47
N THR A 33 -2.14 3.52 9.99
CA THR A 33 -1.38 2.33 10.40
C THR A 33 -0.28 1.93 9.41
N SER A 34 -0.34 2.42 8.17
CA SER A 34 0.58 2.03 7.07
C SER A 34 1.88 2.86 6.99
N GLY A 35 2.13 3.78 7.93
CA GLY A 35 3.37 4.55 8.01
C GLY A 35 3.30 6.00 7.51
N PRO A 36 4.43 6.74 7.56
CA PRO A 36 4.42 8.21 7.43
C PRO A 36 4.25 8.72 6.01
N GLU A 37 4.50 7.90 4.97
CA GLU A 37 4.45 8.31 3.57
C GLU A 37 3.15 9.01 3.18
N TRP A 38 2.01 8.38 3.48
CA TRP A 38 0.70 8.97 3.23
C TRP A 38 0.51 10.30 3.97
N THR A 39 0.89 10.32 5.26
CA THR A 39 0.75 11.50 6.12
C THR A 39 1.61 12.66 5.64
N LEU A 40 2.83 12.41 5.19
CA LEU A 40 3.73 13.41 4.61
C LEU A 40 3.19 13.96 3.29
N ARG A 41 2.70 13.09 2.40
CA ARG A 41 2.09 13.50 1.13
C ARG A 41 0.88 14.41 1.35
N MET A 42 0.00 14.01 2.27
CA MET A 42 -1.20 14.78 2.61
C MET A 42 -0.87 16.08 3.36
N LYS A 43 0.22 16.11 4.14
CA LYS A 43 0.72 17.34 4.75
C LYS A 43 1.16 18.35 3.69
N ARG A 44 1.95 17.93 2.69
CA ARG A 44 2.38 18.81 1.58
C ARG A 44 1.20 19.37 0.80
N LEU A 45 0.20 18.54 0.51
CA LEU A 45 -1.01 19.02 -0.17
C LEU A 45 -1.79 20.02 0.69
N ALA A 46 -1.83 19.84 2.01
CA ALA A 46 -2.48 20.78 2.92
C ALA A 46 -1.72 22.12 3.04
N GLU A 47 -0.39 22.11 2.93
CA GLU A 47 0.43 23.33 2.92
C GLU A 47 0.17 24.19 1.67
N LEU A 48 -0.18 23.57 0.54
CA LEU A 48 -0.56 24.26 -0.69
C LEU A 48 -2.00 24.82 -0.65
N ALA A 49 -2.84 24.32 0.25
CA ALA A 49 -4.23 24.76 0.41
C ALA A 49 -4.59 24.93 1.90
N PRO A 50 -3.99 25.92 2.60
CA PRO A 50 -4.20 26.11 4.04
C PRO A 50 -5.63 26.52 4.39
N ASP A 51 -6.29 27.28 3.53
CA ASP A 51 -7.68 27.75 3.69
C ASP A 51 -8.71 26.83 2.99
N LEU A 52 -8.39 25.56 2.80
CA LEU A 52 -9.30 24.60 2.20
C LEU A 52 -10.51 24.37 3.11
N ASP A 53 -11.70 24.77 2.61
CA ASP A 53 -12.99 24.35 3.15
C ASP A 53 -13.76 23.56 2.10
N ALA A 54 -13.55 22.25 2.05
CA ALA A 54 -14.11 21.39 1.01
C ALA A 54 -15.64 21.32 1.03
N PHE A 55 -16.28 21.57 2.18
CA PHE A 55 -17.74 21.54 2.30
C PHE A 55 -18.36 22.86 1.90
N SER A 56 -17.84 23.97 2.44
CA SER A 56 -18.37 25.31 2.13
C SER A 56 -18.08 25.71 0.67
N GLN A 57 -16.97 25.23 0.10
CA GLN A 57 -16.63 25.47 -1.30
C GLN A 57 -17.34 24.52 -2.28
N GLY A 58 -18.17 23.59 -1.81
CA GLY A 58 -18.92 22.66 -2.67
C GLY A 58 -18.08 21.60 -3.38
N LEU A 59 -16.87 21.32 -2.87
CA LEU A 59 -15.99 20.28 -3.42
C LEU A 59 -16.49 18.87 -3.06
N ILE A 60 -17.21 18.76 -1.93
CA ILE A 60 -17.83 17.53 -1.44
C ILE A 60 -19.29 17.81 -1.13
N THR A 61 -20.18 16.96 -1.63
CA THR A 61 -21.60 16.94 -1.24
C THR A 61 -21.86 15.79 -0.28
N ARG A 62 -22.72 16.04 0.72
CA ARG A 62 -23.17 15.04 1.68
C ARG A 62 -24.67 14.84 1.53
N GLU A 63 -25.07 13.64 1.15
CA GLU A 63 -26.48 13.29 0.96
C GLU A 63 -26.80 11.94 1.63
N ARG A 64 -27.79 11.91 2.53
CA ARG A 64 -28.34 10.69 3.15
C ARG A 64 -27.29 9.67 3.66
N GLY A 65 -26.17 10.17 4.19
CA GLY A 65 -25.08 9.33 4.72
C GLY A 65 -24.01 8.92 3.71
N ALA A 66 -24.18 9.26 2.43
CA ALA A 66 -23.17 9.16 1.39
C ALA A 66 -22.51 10.52 1.15
N TRP A 67 -21.22 10.47 0.86
CA TRP A 67 -20.39 11.62 0.56
C TRP A 67 -19.89 11.46 -0.86
N THR A 68 -19.95 12.52 -1.65
CA THR A 68 -19.63 12.49 -3.08
C THR A 68 -18.70 13.63 -3.41
N ILE A 69 -17.61 13.34 -4.11
CA ILE A 69 -16.76 14.39 -4.68
C ILE A 69 -17.46 15.00 -5.90
N THR A 70 -17.52 16.32 -5.97
CA THR A 70 -18.06 17.03 -7.14
C THR A 70 -17.03 17.08 -8.26
N ASN A 71 -17.46 17.44 -9.48
CA ASN A 71 -16.51 17.67 -10.57
C ASN A 71 -15.52 18.79 -10.22
N GLN A 72 -16.02 19.88 -9.62
CA GLN A 72 -15.18 20.94 -9.08
C GLN A 72 -14.18 20.43 -8.05
N GLY A 73 -14.58 19.52 -7.16
CA GLY A 73 -13.68 18.87 -6.20
C GLY A 73 -12.57 18.07 -6.88
N ARG A 74 -12.87 17.34 -7.97
CA ARG A 74 -11.86 16.63 -8.76
C ARG A 74 -10.91 17.58 -9.48
N ASP A 75 -11.42 18.62 -10.12
CA ASP A 75 -10.60 19.62 -10.81
C ASP A 75 -9.68 20.36 -9.84
N PHE A 76 -10.21 20.73 -8.66
CA PHE A 76 -9.43 21.34 -7.59
C PHE A 76 -8.32 20.40 -7.13
N LEU A 77 -8.65 19.14 -6.84
CA LEU A 77 -7.68 18.16 -6.38
C LEU A 77 -6.60 17.90 -7.44
N ALA A 78 -6.96 17.79 -8.71
CA ALA A 78 -6.00 17.59 -9.81
C ALA A 78 -5.00 18.75 -9.90
N LYS A 79 -5.48 20.00 -9.86
CA LYS A 79 -4.61 21.18 -9.85
C LYS A 79 -3.70 21.23 -8.63
N LEU A 80 -4.23 20.85 -7.47
CA LEU A 80 -3.45 20.80 -6.23
C LEU A 80 -2.34 19.73 -6.30
N GLU A 81 -2.65 18.57 -6.88
CA GLU A 81 -1.68 17.49 -7.07
C GLU A 81 -0.62 17.83 -8.12
N GLU A 82 -1.00 18.50 -9.20
CA GLU A 82 -0.06 19.01 -10.20
C GLU A 82 0.87 20.06 -9.59
N ALA A 83 0.33 20.99 -8.79
CA ALA A 83 1.13 21.97 -8.06
C ALA A 83 2.10 21.30 -7.07
N ALA A 84 1.68 20.21 -6.42
CA ALA A 84 2.56 19.44 -5.52
C ALA A 84 3.67 18.67 -6.25
N LEU A 85 3.45 18.28 -7.51
CA LEU A 85 4.46 17.64 -8.35
C LEU A 85 5.44 18.66 -8.95
N GLY A 86 4.94 19.83 -9.35
CA GLY A 86 5.73 20.94 -9.87
C GLY A 86 6.51 21.71 -8.80
N ALA A 87 6.04 21.66 -7.55
CA ALA A 87 6.81 22.08 -6.39
C ALA A 87 7.85 21.01 -6.06
N THR A 88 8.96 20.99 -6.82
CA THR A 88 10.16 20.24 -6.43
C THR A 88 10.51 20.64 -4.99
N PRO A 89 10.49 19.71 -4.03
CA PRO A 89 10.94 20.04 -2.70
C PRO A 89 12.43 20.31 -2.82
N ALA A 90 12.87 21.53 -2.51
CA ALA A 90 14.14 21.64 -1.84
C ALA A 90 14.03 20.72 -0.64
N ILE A 91 14.74 19.59 -0.69
CA ILE A 91 14.91 18.70 0.44
C ILE A 91 15.53 19.59 1.52
N ARG A 92 14.71 20.21 2.36
CA ARG A 92 15.21 20.71 3.63
C ARG A 92 15.57 19.44 4.37
N PRO A 93 16.86 19.23 4.68
CA PRO A 93 17.24 18.12 5.53
C PRO A 93 16.40 18.23 6.82
N PRO A 94 15.96 17.09 7.39
CA PRO A 94 15.40 17.12 8.72
C PRO A 94 16.39 17.85 9.63
N ASP A 95 15.87 18.79 10.41
CA ASP A 95 16.61 19.48 11.47
C ASP A 95 17.37 18.42 12.30
N PRO A 96 18.69 18.55 12.51
CA PRO A 96 19.50 17.51 13.13
C PRO A 96 19.27 17.53 14.64
N ALA A 97 18.18 16.89 15.08
CA ALA A 97 18.03 16.44 16.45
C ALA A 97 17.61 14.98 16.44
N GLU A 98 18.58 14.15 16.83
CA GLU A 98 18.52 12.72 17.20
C GLU A 98 19.02 11.72 16.13
N PRO A 99 20.19 11.08 16.36
CA PRO A 99 20.76 10.09 15.44
C PRO A 99 19.95 8.80 15.52
N VAL A 100 19.24 8.47 14.44
CA VAL A 100 18.85 7.09 14.15
C VAL A 100 19.95 6.47 13.29
N GLU A 101 20.64 5.48 13.85
CA GLU A 101 21.63 4.66 13.15
C GLU A 101 21.03 4.10 11.85
N VAL A 102 21.67 4.44 10.74
CA VAL A 102 21.40 3.86 9.43
C VAL A 102 22.38 2.71 9.23
N GLU A 103 21.95 1.47 9.46
CA GLU A 103 22.67 0.31 8.95
C GLU A 103 22.31 0.12 7.47
N GLN A 104 23.23 0.58 6.63
CA GLN A 104 23.15 0.54 5.17
C GLN A 104 23.85 -0.71 4.61
N ALA A 105 23.22 -1.27 3.56
CA ALA A 105 23.79 -2.00 2.43
C ALA A 105 23.82 -3.55 2.46
N SER A 106 23.07 -4.14 1.54
CA SER A 106 23.65 -5.10 0.59
C SER A 106 22.91 -5.06 -0.76
N PRO A 107 23.63 -4.96 -1.90
CA PRO A 107 23.05 -4.91 -3.23
C PRO A 107 22.66 -6.31 -3.73
N ILE A 108 21.44 -6.43 -4.30
CA ILE A 108 20.99 -7.61 -5.03
C ILE A 108 21.65 -7.61 -6.41
N ALA A 109 22.53 -8.59 -6.66
CA ALA A 109 23.06 -8.92 -7.98
C ALA A 109 22.17 -9.98 -8.69
N PRO A 110 22.18 -10.06 -10.04
CA PRO A 110 21.17 -10.76 -10.84
C PRO A 110 21.36 -12.29 -10.88
N PRO A 111 20.31 -13.11 -11.17
CA PRO A 111 20.47 -14.54 -11.25
C PRO A 111 20.85 -15.00 -12.67
N ALA A 112 22.04 -15.58 -12.84
CA ALA A 112 22.35 -16.41 -13.99
C ALA A 112 23.33 -17.55 -13.63
N ALA A 113 22.78 -18.77 -13.70
CA ALA A 113 23.42 -20.03 -14.06
C ALA A 113 24.48 -20.72 -13.14
N ALA A 114 24.14 -21.99 -12.85
CA ALA A 114 25.00 -23.18 -12.84
C ALA A 114 25.72 -23.61 -11.54
N SER A 115 25.19 -24.69 -10.94
CA SER A 115 25.86 -26.00 -10.78
C SER A 115 25.67 -26.63 -9.40
N LEU A 116 25.05 -27.81 -9.39
CA LEU A 116 24.83 -28.71 -8.24
C LEU A 116 26.16 -29.24 -7.67
N PRO A 117 26.29 -29.42 -6.34
CA PRO A 117 27.31 -30.30 -5.78
C PRO A 117 26.75 -31.67 -5.35
N LYS A 118 27.52 -32.68 -5.76
CA LYS A 118 27.60 -34.09 -5.33
C LYS A 118 27.37 -34.30 -3.83
N VAL A 119 26.51 -35.24 -3.47
CA VAL A 119 26.57 -35.95 -2.18
C VAL A 119 26.76 -37.44 -2.46
N LEU A 120 27.96 -37.91 -2.11
CA LEU A 120 28.42 -39.29 -2.15
C LEU A 120 28.59 -39.75 -0.70
N GLU A 121 27.98 -40.89 -0.36
CA GLU A 121 28.42 -41.96 0.57
C GLU A 121 27.15 -42.67 1.11
N ARG A 122 26.79 -43.88 0.62
CA ARG A 122 27.24 -45.21 1.10
C ARG A 122 27.18 -45.36 2.63
N SER A 123 26.63 -46.41 3.24
CA SER A 123 26.07 -47.68 2.78
C SER A 123 25.63 -48.51 4.01
N HIS A 124 24.85 -49.57 3.76
CA HIS A 124 24.62 -50.78 4.57
C HIS A 124 23.45 -50.85 5.57
N GLY A 125 22.54 -51.81 5.32
CA GLY A 125 21.66 -52.41 6.33
C GLY A 125 20.37 -53.04 5.79
N ARG A 126 20.43 -54.30 5.33
CA ARG A 126 19.26 -55.14 5.00
C ARG A 126 18.75 -55.84 6.28
N PRO A 127 17.43 -56.01 6.48
CA PRO A 127 16.81 -57.34 6.33
C PRO A 127 15.41 -57.24 5.67
N GLN A 128 15.09 -58.03 4.65
CA GLN A 128 14.45 -59.37 4.63
C GLN A 128 13.05 -59.49 5.27
N GLY A 129 12.05 -59.82 4.42
CA GLY A 129 10.74 -60.38 4.77
C GLY A 129 9.58 -59.40 4.60
N LYS A 130 8.39 -59.74 4.08
CA LYS A 130 7.81 -60.97 3.54
C LYS A 130 6.46 -60.56 2.90
N HIS A 131 6.11 -61.21 1.79
CA HIS A 131 4.74 -61.53 1.37
C HIS A 131 3.61 -60.47 1.42
N ARG A 132 3.07 -60.12 0.24
CA ARG A 132 1.61 -60.15 0.02
C ARG A 132 1.30 -60.56 -1.42
N LYS A 133 0.59 -61.69 -1.54
CA LYS A 133 0.07 -62.29 -2.76
C LYS A 133 -1.11 -61.44 -3.27
N ASN A 134 -1.11 -61.04 -4.53
CA ASN A 134 -2.34 -60.67 -5.23
C ASN A 134 -2.71 -61.81 -6.18
N HIS A 135 -3.63 -62.67 -5.74
CA HIS A 135 -4.25 -63.69 -6.58
C HIS A 135 -5.66 -63.21 -6.98
N ARG A 136 -5.80 -62.93 -8.29
CA ARG A 136 -6.89 -63.30 -9.21
C ARG A 136 -8.37 -63.29 -8.76
N LYS A 137 -9.17 -62.69 -9.67
CA LYS A 137 -10.45 -63.16 -10.27
C LYS A 137 -11.73 -63.01 -9.42
N ARG A 138 -12.67 -62.16 -9.88
CA ARG A 138 -13.89 -62.43 -10.69
C ARG A 138 -15.00 -63.16 -9.92
N SER A 139 -16.16 -62.52 -9.78
CA SER A 139 -17.46 -62.94 -10.34
C SER A 139 -18.65 -62.27 -9.63
N ALA A 140 -19.55 -61.69 -10.43
CA ALA A 140 -21.00 -61.77 -10.29
C ALA A 140 -21.56 -61.77 -11.71
#